data_AF-A0A9E4UI72-F1
#
_entry.id   AF-A0A9E4UI72-F1
#
_cell.length_a   1.000
_cell.length_b   1.000
_cell.length_c   1.000
_cell.angle_alpha   90.00
_cell.angle_beta   90.00
_cell.angle_gamma   90.00
#
_symmetry.space_group_name_H-M   'P 1'
#
loop_
_entity.id
_entity.type
_entity.pdbx_description
1 polymer ?
#
loop_
_entity_poly.entity_id
_entity_poly.type
_entity_poly.pdbx_seq_one_letter_code
_entity_poly.pdbx_strand_id
1 'polypeptide(L)' 'RMTEAPAEAELRLSIAWEEMGRVGEFEYRVVNRNDRLDQVIADIDGIIAAEKCRVKPRVVELL' A
#
# COMPACT_ATOMS: atom_id res chain seq x y z
N ARG A 1 2.01 -16.69 -8.15
CA ARG A 1 3.36 -16.22 -8.61
C ARG A 1 4.16 -17.43 -9.08
N MET A 2 5.22 -17.22 -9.87
CA MET A 2 6.15 -18.25 -10.41
C MET A 2 5.72 -18.99 -11.69
N THR A 3 4.79 -18.42 -12.46
CA THR A 3 4.41 -18.90 -13.80
C THR A 3 4.79 -17.93 -14.91
N GLU A 4 5.43 -16.81 -14.54
CA GLU A 4 5.87 -15.74 -15.45
C GLU A 4 7.24 -16.10 -16.06
N ALA A 5 7.51 -15.61 -17.26
CA ALA A 5 8.83 -15.76 -17.87
C ALA A 5 9.88 -14.95 -17.09
N PRO A 6 11.17 -15.31 -17.14
CA PRO A 6 12.22 -14.60 -16.38
C PRO A 6 12.27 -13.08 -16.66
N ALA A 7 12.13 -12.68 -17.93
CA ALA A 7 12.11 -11.27 -18.31
C ALA A 7 10.91 -10.50 -17.74
N GLU A 8 9.75 -11.16 -17.62
CA GLU A 8 8.55 -10.56 -17.03
C GLU A 8 8.73 -10.39 -15.51
N ALA A 9 9.35 -11.36 -14.84
CA ALA A 9 9.69 -11.25 -13.42
C ALA A 9 10.68 -10.10 -13.14
N GLU A 10 11.71 -9.95 -13.98
CA GLU A 10 12.67 -8.86 -13.89
C GLU A 10 12.00 -7.49 -14.06
N LEU A 11 11.16 -7.35 -15.10
CA LEU A 11 10.38 -6.13 -15.33
C LEU A 11 9.46 -5.81 -14.15
N ARG A 12 8.77 -6.81 -13.58
CA ARG A 12 7.90 -6.61 -12.42
C ARG A 12 8.69 -6.16 -11.18
N LEU A 13 9.91 -6.66 -10.99
CA LEU A 13 10.77 -6.25 -9.89
C LEU A 13 11.32 -4.83 -10.10
N SER A 14 11.70 -4.45 -11.32
CA SER A 14 12.18 -3.10 -11.60
C SER A 14 11.09 -2.06 -11.35
N ILE A 15 9.87 -2.33 -11.81
CA ILE A 15 8.70 -1.48 -11.55
C ILE A 15 8.45 -1.38 -10.04
N ALA A 16 8.46 -2.50 -9.31
CA ALA A 16 8.25 -2.48 -7.87
C ALA A 16 9.30 -1.63 -7.13
N TRP A 17 10.56 -1.60 -7.58
CA TRP A 17 11.59 -0.72 -7.01
C TRP A 17 11.29 0.75 -7.25
N GLU A 18 10.87 1.11 -8.47
CA GLU A 18 10.45 2.48 -8.81
C GLU A 18 9.23 2.91 -7.98
N GLU A 19 8.22 2.05 -7.86
CA GLU A 19 7.04 2.28 -7.05
C GLU A 19 7.38 2.48 -5.57
N MET A 20 8.29 1.67 -5.02
CA MET A 20 8.76 1.81 -3.64
C MET A 20 9.49 3.13 -3.41
N GLY A 21 10.16 3.69 -4.42
CA GLY A 21 10.74 5.03 -4.39
C GLY A 21 9.72 6.14 -4.22
N ARG A 22 8.47 5.90 -4.62
CA ARG A 22 7.34 6.85 -4.53
C ARG A 22 6.54 6.72 -3.24
N VAL A 23 7.01 5.95 -2.25
CA VAL A 23 6.31 5.75 -0.97
C VAL A 23 5.96 7.06 -0.25
N GLY A 24 6.76 8.12 -0.45
CA GLY A 24 6.52 9.44 0.12
C GLY A 24 5.30 10.18 -0.45
N GLU A 25 4.72 9.71 -1.55
CA GLU A 25 3.49 10.26 -2.13
C GLU A 25 2.23 9.80 -1.38
N PHE A 26 2.35 8.80 -0.51
CA PHE A 26 1.24 8.24 0.26
C PHE A 26 1.24 8.76 1.70
N GLU A 27 0.06 9.15 2.18
CA GLU A 27 -0.13 9.66 3.55
C GLU A 27 -0.01 8.54 4.62
N TYR A 28 -0.28 7.30 4.24
CA TYR A 28 -0.25 6.13 5.12
C TYR A 28 0.51 4.97 4.49
N ARG A 29 1.24 4.20 5.32
CA ARG A 29 1.92 2.96 4.92
C ARG A 29 1.57 1.84 5.89
N VAL A 30 1.16 0.70 5.35
CA VAL A 30 0.94 -0.54 6.11
C VAL A 30 1.93 -1.59 5.62
N VAL A 31 2.57 -2.29 6.55
CA VAL A 31 3.55 -3.35 6.22
C VAL A 31 2.98 -4.70 6.60
N ASN A 32 2.69 -5.54 5.61
CA ASN A 32 2.25 -6.91 5.83
C ASN A 32 3.43 -7.82 6.21
N ARG A 33 3.71 -7.93 7.50
CA ARG A 33 4.72 -8.84 8.04
C ARG A 33 4.18 -10.27 8.07
N ASN A 34 5.08 -11.24 7.87
CA ASN A 34 4.75 -12.66 8.01
C ASN A 34 4.05 -12.93 9.35
N ASP A 35 3.02 -13.79 9.31
CA ASP A 35 2.22 -14.23 10.47
C ASP A 35 1.53 -13.11 11.25
N ARG A 36 1.35 -11.93 10.64
CA ARG A 36 0.72 -10.75 11.27
C ARG A 36 -0.47 -10.21 10.49
N LEU A 37 -1.17 -11.07 9.75
CA LEU A 37 -2.30 -10.65 8.93
C LEU A 37 -3.39 -9.93 9.74
N ASP A 38 -3.74 -10.43 10.92
CA ASP A 38 -4.76 -9.81 11.77
C ASP A 38 -4.36 -8.39 12.21
N GLN A 39 -3.06 -8.18 12.48
CA GLN A 39 -2.55 -6.85 12.81
C GLN A 39 -2.68 -5.90 11.62
N VAL A 40 -2.36 -6.39 10.42
CA VAL A 40 -2.42 -5.59 9.19
C VAL A 40 -3.85 -5.16 8.90
N ILE A 41 -4.81 -6.06 9.09
CA ILE A 41 -6.24 -5.76 8.98
C ILE A 41 -6.62 -4.68 10.00
N ALA A 42 -6.23 -4.86 11.27
CA ALA A 42 -6.51 -3.88 12.32
C ALA A 42 -5.88 -2.50 12.04
N ASP A 43 -4.66 -2.46 11.49
CA ASP A 43 -3.99 -1.21 11.11
C ASP A 43 -4.75 -0.49 9.99
N ILE A 44 -5.22 -1.23 8.97
CA ILE A 44 -6.04 -0.69 7.87
C ILE A 44 -7.37 -0.15 8.40
N ASP A 45 -8.08 -0.93 9.21
CA ASP A 45 -9.35 -0.51 9.81
C ASP A 45 -9.19 0.73 10.68
N GLY A 46 -8.09 0.81 11.43
CA GLY A 46 -7.73 1.97 12.24
C GLY A 46 -7.51 3.23 11.41
N ILE A 47 -6.79 3.12 10.29
CA ILE A 47 -6.57 4.25 9.35
C ILE A 47 -7.90 4.72 8.77
N ILE A 48 -8.76 3.80 8.32
CA ILE A 48 -10.08 4.13 7.77
C ILE A 48 -10.95 4.83 8.81
N ALA A 49 -10.96 4.34 10.05
CA ALA A 49 -11.71 4.96 11.14
C ALA A 49 -11.20 6.37 11.45
N ALA A 50 -9.88 6.57 11.52
CA ALA A 50 -9.26 7.87 11.76
C ALA A 50 -9.63 8.89 10.66
N GLU A 51 -9.57 8.48 9.39
CA GLU A 51 -9.94 9.34 8.26
C GLU A 51 -11.42 9.72 8.29
N LYS A 52 -12.32 8.79 8.64
CA LYS A 52 -13.76 9.08 8.80
C LYS A 52 -14.07 10.02 9.96
N CYS A 53 -13.26 10.00 11.02
CA CYS A 53 -13.41 10.86 12.19
C CYS A 53 -12.73 12.23 12.06
N ARG A 54 -12.05 12.50 10.94
CA ARG A 54 -11.28 13.73 10.73
C ARG A 54 -12.22 14.96 10.70
N VAL A 55 -11.98 15.92 11.61
CA VAL A 55 -12.79 17.17 11.72
C VAL A 55 -12.79 17.98 10.43
N LYS A 56 -11.70 17.91 9.66
CA LYS A 56 -11.58 18.45 8.30
C LYS A 56 -11.40 17.28 7.34
N PRO A 57 -12.49 16.77 6.74
CA PRO A 57 -12.43 15.64 5.83
C PRO A 57 -11.48 15.92 4.66
N ARG A 58 -10.74 14.89 4.25
CA ARG A 58 -9.93 14.95 3.04
C ARG A 58 -10.85 14.82 1.83
N VAL A 59 -10.79 15.79 0.92
CA VAL A 59 -11.49 15.75 -0.37
C VAL A 59 -10.51 15.21 -1.39
N VAL A 60 -10.88 14.12 -2.06
CA VAL A 60 -10.07 13.49 -3.11
C VAL A 60 -10.82 13.65 -4.42
N GLU A 61 -10.19 14.33 -5.38
CA GLU A 61 -10.64 14.31 -6.78
C GLU A 61 -10.01 13.12 -7.49
N LEU A 62 -10.84 12.24 -8.03
CA LEU A 62 -10.40 11.19 -8.94
C LEU A 62 -10.39 11.81 -10.34
N LEU A 63 -9.20 11.92 -10.94
CA LEU A 63 -9.00 12.38 -12.31
C LEU A 63 -9.52 11.38 -13.34
#